data_AF-A0ABD7MT16-F1
#
_entry.id   AF-A0ABD7MT16-F1
#
_cell.length_a   1.000
_cell.length_b   1.000
_cell.length_c   1.000
_cell.angle_alpha   90.00
_cell.angle_beta   90.00
_cell.angle_gamma   90.00
#
_symmetry.space_group_name_H-M   'P 1'
#
loop_
_entity.id
_entity.type
_entity.pdbx_description
1 polymer ?
#
loop_
_entity_poly.entity_id
_entity_poly.type
_entity_poly.pdbx_seq_one_letter_code
_entity_poly.pdbx_strand_id
1 'polypeptide(L)'
;MAHQELVELRKEHNASTKLLGEQQPKIASLQEELAQTHSKLNEAVMQIPQLQVDEANSFVWEIRHRDGHEYYLTNRSNRPAFNIQLKSDSPKFQDVFTTAKLLSGNSMVFNYVAAMGSGDYVVYFAWQDETGGDFVSEQVRFDKNLASTFRFHGVPNYTEDEG
;
A
#
# COMPACT_ATOMS: atom_id res chain seq x y z
N MET A 1 -42.37 65.33 0.23
CA MET A 1 -42.23 63.89 0.53
C MET A 1 -41.66 63.11 -0.65
N ALA A 2 -42.26 63.15 -1.86
CA ALA A 2 -41.83 62.33 -3.01
C ALA A 2 -40.35 62.45 -3.45
N HIS A 3 -39.70 63.62 -3.32
CA HIS A 3 -38.31 63.79 -3.74
C HIS A 3 -37.31 63.05 -2.85
N GLN A 4 -37.58 62.99 -1.55
CA GLN A 4 -36.68 62.40 -0.56
C GLN A 4 -36.70 60.87 -0.63
N GLU A 5 -37.87 60.31 -0.91
CA GLU A 5 -38.10 58.89 -1.18
C GLU A 5 -37.36 58.44 -2.45
N LEU A 6 -37.39 59.25 -3.51
CA LEU A 6 -36.65 59.01 -4.76
C LEU A 6 -35.14 58.98 -4.57
N VAL A 7 -34.61 59.81 -3.67
CA VAL A 7 -33.17 59.85 -3.35
C VAL A 7 -32.73 58.61 -2.59
N GLU A 8 -33.52 58.15 -1.60
CA GLU A 8 -33.21 56.92 -0.85
C GLU A 8 -33.30 55.68 -1.74
N LEU A 9 -34.35 55.54 -2.56
CA LEU A 9 -34.46 54.47 -3.56
C LEU A 9 -33.23 54.41 -4.49
N ARG A 10 -32.68 55.57 -4.87
CA ARG A 10 -31.50 55.63 -5.73
C ARG A 10 -30.22 55.19 -5.01
N LYS A 11 -30.10 55.48 -3.72
CA LYS A 11 -28.99 54.99 -2.89
C LYS A 11 -29.05 53.48 -2.71
N GLU A 12 -30.24 52.94 -2.40
CA GLU A 12 -30.47 51.50 -2.25
C GLU A 12 -30.20 50.73 -3.55
N HIS A 13 -30.65 51.28 -4.68
CA HIS A 13 -30.35 50.73 -6.00
C HIS A 13 -28.83 50.66 -6.24
N ASN A 14 -28.11 51.77 -6.03
CA ASN A 14 -26.66 51.82 -6.24
C ASN A 14 -25.89 50.89 -5.30
N ALA A 15 -26.31 50.78 -4.04
CA ALA A 15 -25.74 49.83 -3.08
C ALA A 15 -25.96 48.38 -3.53
N SER A 16 -27.15 48.06 -4.03
CA SER A 16 -27.47 46.73 -4.59
C SER A 16 -26.66 46.42 -5.84
N THR A 17 -26.46 47.40 -6.74
CA THR A 17 -25.66 47.19 -7.95
C THR A 17 -24.19 46.94 -7.60
N LYS A 18 -23.67 47.66 -6.59
CA LYS A 18 -22.31 47.46 -6.10
C LYS A 18 -22.12 46.07 -5.49
N LEU A 19 -23.06 45.64 -4.64
CA LEU A 19 -23.06 44.29 -4.06
C LEU A 19 -23.12 43.20 -5.14
N LEU A 20 -23.97 43.39 -6.17
CA LEU A 20 -24.07 42.46 -7.29
C LEU A 20 -22.74 42.33 -8.04
N GLY A 21 -22.08 43.47 -8.31
CA GLY A 21 -20.76 43.51 -8.94
C GLY A 21 -19.65 42.88 -8.10
N GLU A 22 -19.74 42.94 -6.77
CA GLU A 22 -18.80 42.27 -5.84
C GLU A 22 -19.06 40.76 -5.71
N GLN A 23 -20.31 40.31 -5.88
CA GLN A 23 -20.68 38.90 -5.78
C GLN A 23 -20.40 38.11 -7.06
N GLN A 24 -20.57 38.71 -8.24
CA GLN A 24 -20.27 38.07 -9.53
C GLN A 24 -18.87 37.43 -9.64
N PRO A 25 -17.76 38.10 -9.29
CA PRO A 25 -16.44 37.48 -9.34
C PRO A 25 -16.26 36.37 -8.32
N LYS A 26 -16.92 36.46 -7.15
CA LYS A 26 -16.91 35.38 -6.14
C LYS A 26 -17.61 34.13 -6.66
N ILE A 27 -18.75 34.29 -7.33
CA ILE A 27 -19.47 33.18 -7.96
C ILE A 27 -18.61 32.55 -9.05
N ALA A 28 -17.97 33.34 -9.91
CA ALA A 28 -17.09 32.82 -10.95
C ALA A 28 -15.90 32.04 -10.37
N SER A 29 -15.27 32.56 -9.31
CA SER A 29 -14.18 31.88 -8.62
C SER A 29 -14.62 30.55 -7.98
N LEU A 30 -15.80 30.52 -7.35
CA LEU A 30 -16.34 29.28 -6.77
C LEU A 30 -16.71 28.25 -7.84
N GLN A 31 -17.20 28.70 -9.00
CA GLN A 31 -17.48 27.82 -10.13
C GLN A 31 -16.20 27.20 -10.70
N GLU A 32 -15.12 27.97 -10.78
CA GLU A 32 -13.82 27.48 -11.21
C GLU A 32 -13.24 26.47 -10.21
N GLU A 33 -13.30 26.77 -8.91
CA GLU A 33 -12.87 25.84 -7.85
C GLU A 33 -13.67 24.54 -7.86
N LEU A 34 -14.99 24.62 -8.08
CA LEU A 34 -15.86 23.44 -8.22
C LEU A 34 -15.46 22.60 -9.44
N ALA A 35 -15.18 23.23 -10.58
CA ALA A 35 -14.73 22.54 -11.79
C ALA A 35 -13.38 21.84 -11.58
N GLN A 36 -12.42 22.52 -10.95
CA GLN A 36 -11.12 21.92 -10.60
C GLN A 36 -11.27 20.74 -9.64
N THR A 37 -12.14 20.86 -8.65
CA THR A 37 -12.42 19.79 -7.69
C THR A 37 -13.05 18.58 -8.37
N HIS A 38 -13.99 18.79 -9.29
CA HIS A 38 -14.57 17.72 -10.09
C HIS A 38 -13.54 17.03 -11.00
N SER A 39 -12.59 17.78 -11.59
CA SER A 39 -11.50 17.17 -12.36
C SER A 39 -10.64 16.24 -11.51
N LYS A 40 -10.20 16.71 -10.35
CA LYS A 40 -9.40 15.90 -9.40
C LYS A 40 -10.15 14.67 -8.91
N LEU A 41 -11.46 14.82 -8.63
CA LEU A 41 -12.31 13.69 -8.24
C LEU A 41 -12.38 12.65 -9.36
N ASN A 42 -12.61 13.07 -10.60
CA ASN A 42 -12.65 12.16 -11.73
C ASN A 42 -11.31 11.43 -11.95
N GLU A 43 -10.18 12.14 -11.85
CA GLU A 43 -8.85 11.54 -11.93
C GLU A 43 -8.64 10.48 -10.84
N ALA A 44 -9.00 10.79 -9.59
CA ALA A 44 -8.90 9.83 -8.49
C ALA A 44 -9.81 8.61 -8.72
N VAL A 45 -11.06 8.82 -9.16
CA VAL A 45 -12.00 7.74 -9.47
C VAL A 45 -11.47 6.82 -10.57
N MET A 46 -10.80 7.37 -11.58
CA MET A 46 -10.18 6.58 -12.65
C MET A 46 -8.98 5.76 -12.16
N GLN A 47 -8.30 6.18 -11.09
CA GLN A 47 -7.18 5.45 -10.50
C GLN A 47 -7.62 4.31 -9.57
N ILE A 48 -8.80 4.40 -8.96
CA ILE A 48 -9.31 3.39 -8.01
C ILE A 48 -9.27 1.96 -8.57
N PRO A 49 -9.76 1.67 -9.80
CA PRO A 49 -9.74 0.32 -10.34
C PRO A 49 -8.32 -0.25 -10.50
N GLN A 50 -7.38 0.58 -10.94
CA GLN A 50 -5.98 0.15 -11.09
C GLN A 50 -5.37 -0.18 -9.74
N LEU A 51 -5.58 0.67 -8.73
CA LEU A 51 -5.09 0.42 -7.37
C LEU A 51 -5.70 -0.86 -6.75
N GLN A 52 -6.98 -1.13 -7.02
CA GLN A 52 -7.62 -2.37 -6.58
C GLN A 52 -7.00 -3.61 -7.24
N VAL A 53 -6.67 -3.53 -8.53
CA VAL A 53 -5.97 -4.60 -9.24
C VAL A 53 -4.56 -4.78 -8.67
N ASP A 54 -3.83 -3.69 -8.44
CA ASP A 54 -2.48 -3.73 -7.89
C ASP A 54 -2.47 -4.33 -6.46
N GLU A 55 -3.42 -3.93 -5.61
CA GLU A 55 -3.57 -4.48 -4.26
C GLU A 55 -3.92 -5.97 -4.29
N ALA A 56 -4.85 -6.38 -5.17
CA ALA A 56 -5.22 -7.78 -5.35
C ALA A 56 -4.06 -8.64 -5.85
N ASN A 57 -3.16 -8.08 -6.66
CA ASN A 57 -1.98 -8.77 -7.18
C ASN A 57 -0.79 -8.73 -6.23
N SER A 58 -0.78 -7.79 -5.28
CA SER A 58 0.30 -7.64 -4.32
C SER A 58 0.37 -8.80 -3.33
N PHE A 59 1.59 -9.21 -3.00
CA PHE A 59 1.86 -10.10 -1.87
C PHE A 59 2.32 -9.30 -0.68
N VAL A 60 1.69 -9.52 0.47
CA VAL A 60 2.08 -8.94 1.76
C VAL A 60 2.33 -10.10 2.72
N TRP A 61 3.50 -10.07 3.35
CA TRP A 61 3.92 -11.07 4.30
C TRP A 61 4.17 -10.45 5.66
N GLU A 62 3.93 -11.23 6.70
CA GLU A 62 4.25 -10.82 8.07
C GLU A 62 5.04 -11.93 8.76
N ILE A 63 6.25 -11.60 9.23
CA ILE A 63 7.04 -12.50 10.06
C ILE A 63 6.92 -12.06 11.50
N ARG A 64 6.57 -13.00 12.38
CA ARG A 64 6.59 -12.80 13.83
C ARG A 64 7.62 -13.70 14.47
N HIS A 65 8.45 -13.11 15.31
CA HIS A 65 9.35 -13.77 16.24
C HIS A 65 8.95 -13.37 17.67
N ARG A 66 8.85 -14.33 18.59
CA ARG A 66 8.49 -14.07 20.00
C ARG A 66 9.69 -14.31 20.91
N ASP A 67 10.26 -15.50 20.84
CA ASP A 67 11.47 -15.91 21.54
C ASP A 67 12.08 -17.17 20.90
N GLY A 68 13.37 -17.41 21.14
CA GLY A 68 14.04 -18.63 20.72
C GLY A 68 14.35 -18.68 19.22
N HIS A 69 14.02 -19.80 18.58
CA HIS A 69 14.43 -20.12 17.21
C HIS A 69 13.25 -20.24 16.23
N GLU A 70 12.02 -20.08 16.72
CA GLU A 70 10.79 -20.29 15.96
C GLU A 70 10.27 -18.98 15.37
N TYR A 71 10.02 -18.99 14.06
CA TYR A 71 9.50 -17.87 13.32
C TYR A 71 8.19 -18.27 12.62
N TYR A 72 7.24 -17.34 12.60
CA TYR A 72 5.95 -17.50 11.96
C TYR A 72 5.87 -16.62 10.73
N LEU A 73 5.92 -17.20 9.53
CA LEU A 73 5.65 -16.49 8.29
C LEU A 73 4.16 -16.58 7.97
N THR A 74 3.48 -15.44 7.99
CA THR A 74 2.04 -15.31 7.77
C THR A 74 1.77 -14.66 6.41
N ASN A 75 0.94 -15.30 5.59
CA ASN A 75 0.44 -14.66 4.37
C ASN A 75 -0.62 -13.63 4.75
N ARG A 76 -0.35 -12.35 4.53
CA ARG A 76 -1.28 -11.23 4.77
C ARG A 76 -1.89 -10.69 3.47
N SER A 77 -1.53 -11.27 2.34
CA SER A 77 -2.09 -10.95 1.03
C SER A 77 -3.55 -11.39 0.94
N ASN A 78 -4.32 -10.80 0.04
CA ASN A 78 -5.69 -11.22 -0.26
C ASN A 78 -5.76 -12.44 -1.22
N ARG A 79 -4.62 -13.12 -1.44
CA ARG A 79 -4.46 -14.24 -2.36
C ARG A 79 -3.60 -15.36 -1.76
N PRO A 80 -3.80 -16.62 -2.16
CA PRO A 80 -2.93 -17.72 -1.75
C PRO A 80 -1.53 -17.57 -2.34
N ALA A 81 -0.53 -18.10 -1.63
CA ALA A 81 0.81 -18.30 -2.16
C ALA A 81 1.13 -19.79 -2.21
N PHE A 82 1.93 -20.21 -3.17
CA PHE A 82 2.27 -21.60 -3.45
C PHE A 82 3.77 -21.79 -3.44
N ASN A 83 4.22 -23.04 -3.24
CA ASN A 83 5.64 -23.42 -3.34
C ASN A 83 6.57 -22.47 -2.57
N ILE A 84 6.17 -22.08 -1.36
CA ILE A 84 6.88 -21.08 -0.56
C ILE A 84 8.16 -21.72 -0.05
N GLN A 85 9.29 -21.10 -0.34
CA GLN A 85 10.64 -21.54 -0.01
C GLN A 85 11.34 -20.48 0.83
N LEU A 86 11.95 -20.92 1.93
CA LEU A 86 12.88 -20.12 2.70
C LEU A 86 14.31 -20.35 2.19
N LYS A 87 15.03 -19.29 1.84
CA LYS A 87 16.41 -19.33 1.36
C LYS A 87 17.30 -18.51 2.28
N SER A 88 18.49 -19.02 2.57
CA SER A 88 19.48 -18.34 3.40
C SER A 88 20.88 -18.56 2.83
N ASP A 89 21.76 -17.59 3.03
CA ASP A 89 23.20 -17.71 2.74
C ASP A 89 23.98 -18.44 3.85
N SER A 90 23.30 -18.89 4.91
CA SER A 90 23.92 -19.58 6.02
C SER A 90 24.42 -20.98 5.60
N PRO A 91 25.71 -21.31 5.77
CA PRO A 91 26.25 -22.62 5.42
C PRO A 91 25.75 -23.74 6.35
N LYS A 92 25.10 -23.39 7.46
CA LYS A 92 24.49 -24.31 8.42
C LYS A 92 22.99 -24.51 8.19
N PHE A 93 22.40 -23.75 7.27
CA PHE A 93 20.98 -23.78 6.97
C PHE A 93 20.77 -24.62 5.70
N GLN A 94 20.73 -25.94 5.88
CA GLN A 94 20.50 -26.89 4.77
C GLN A 94 19.03 -27.08 4.42
N ASP A 95 18.11 -26.69 5.30
CA ASP A 95 16.69 -26.98 5.12
C ASP A 95 15.97 -25.84 4.40
N VAL A 96 15.72 -26.05 3.10
CA VAL A 96 14.70 -25.30 2.36
C VAL A 96 13.33 -25.75 2.86
N PHE A 97 12.74 -25.01 3.78
CA PHE A 97 11.38 -25.28 4.21
C PHE A 97 10.42 -24.96 3.07
N THR A 98 9.64 -25.96 2.66
CA THR A 98 8.62 -25.79 1.64
C THR A 98 7.24 -25.96 2.23
N THR A 99 6.32 -25.06 1.87
CA THR A 99 4.90 -25.36 1.97
C THR A 99 4.29 -25.25 0.59
N ALA A 100 3.49 -26.25 0.21
CA ALA A 100 2.87 -26.31 -1.11
C ALA A 100 1.86 -25.16 -1.31
N LYS A 101 1.20 -24.71 -0.23
CA LYS A 101 0.20 -23.65 -0.28
C LYS A 101 0.01 -22.99 1.09
N LEU A 102 -0.05 -21.67 1.11
CA LEU A 102 -0.44 -20.88 2.28
C LEU A 102 -1.55 -19.89 1.93
N LEU A 103 -2.73 -20.13 2.50
CA LEU A 103 -3.89 -19.26 2.34
C LEU A 103 -3.69 -17.93 3.07
N SER A 104 -4.45 -16.91 2.65
CA SER A 104 -4.52 -15.63 3.37
C SER A 104 -4.86 -15.85 4.84
N GLY A 105 -4.13 -15.18 5.73
CA GLY A 105 -4.26 -15.26 7.17
C GLY A 105 -3.54 -16.44 7.83
N ASN A 106 -3.13 -17.47 7.06
CA ASN A 106 -2.45 -18.64 7.61
C ASN A 106 -0.96 -18.38 7.77
N SER A 107 -0.37 -19.10 8.73
CA SER A 107 1.07 -19.06 9.01
C SER A 107 1.72 -20.40 8.76
N MET A 108 2.94 -20.39 8.22
CA MET A 108 3.87 -21.51 8.34
C MET A 108 4.86 -21.22 9.46
N VAL A 109 5.28 -22.27 10.17
CA VAL A 109 6.31 -22.19 11.20
C VAL A 109 7.61 -22.70 10.62
N PHE A 110 8.70 -21.98 10.84
CA PHE A 110 10.04 -22.42 10.47
C PHE A 110 11.03 -22.12 11.60
N ASN A 111 12.05 -22.97 11.71
CA ASN A 111 13.13 -22.79 12.65
C ASN A 111 14.31 -22.14 11.93
N TYR A 112 14.84 -21.03 12.44
CA TYR A 112 15.97 -20.34 11.81
C TYR A 112 17.20 -20.25 12.72
N VAL A 113 18.33 -20.75 12.20
CA VAL A 113 19.56 -21.06 12.94
C VAL A 113 20.36 -19.81 13.33
N ALA A 114 20.06 -18.60 12.81
CA ALA A 114 20.68 -17.38 13.33
C ALA A 114 20.43 -17.19 14.83
N ALA A 115 19.36 -17.78 15.36
CA ALA A 115 19.10 -17.81 16.79
C ALA A 115 20.01 -18.79 17.60
N MET A 116 20.75 -19.70 16.94
CA MET A 116 21.68 -20.67 17.55
C MET A 116 23.17 -20.32 17.35
N GLY A 117 23.52 -19.18 16.70
CA GLY A 117 24.90 -18.80 16.39
C GLY A 117 25.17 -17.28 16.38
N SER A 118 26.33 -16.86 15.85
CA SER A 118 26.85 -15.48 15.82
C SER A 118 26.69 -14.75 14.48
N GLY A 119 25.86 -15.24 13.55
CA GLY A 119 25.89 -14.81 12.16
C GLY A 119 24.66 -14.01 11.72
N ASP A 120 24.90 -12.80 11.24
CA ASP A 120 23.95 -11.91 10.53
C ASP A 120 23.67 -12.42 9.11
N TYR A 121 23.16 -13.64 8.99
CA TYR A 121 22.87 -14.27 7.70
C TYR A 121 21.65 -13.63 7.03
N VAL A 122 21.75 -13.48 5.72
CA VAL A 122 20.67 -12.95 4.89
C VAL A 122 19.63 -14.05 4.66
N VAL A 123 18.36 -13.68 4.82
CA VAL A 123 17.23 -14.54 4.50
C VAL A 123 16.38 -13.89 3.44
N TYR A 124 15.88 -14.68 2.51
CA TYR A 124 14.82 -14.26 1.61
C TYR A 124 13.86 -15.42 1.35
N PHE A 125 12.66 -15.07 0.93
CA PHE A 125 11.60 -16.02 0.63
C PHE A 125 11.35 -16.00 -0.86
N ALA A 126 11.05 -17.16 -1.43
CA ALA A 126 10.55 -17.29 -2.80
C ALA A 126 9.22 -18.03 -2.78
N TRP A 127 8.29 -17.69 -3.66
CA TRP A 127 7.00 -18.37 -3.77
C TRP A 127 6.40 -18.16 -5.16
N GLN A 128 5.32 -18.86 -5.43
CA GLN A 128 4.54 -18.74 -6.64
C GLN A 128 3.13 -18.23 -6.35
N ASP A 129 2.54 -17.54 -7.31
CA ASP A 129 1.12 -17.24 -7.29
C ASP A 129 0.28 -18.37 -7.91
N GLU A 130 -1.05 -18.22 -7.93
CA GLU A 130 -1.96 -19.22 -8.49
C GLU A 130 -1.80 -19.47 -9.99
N THR A 131 -1.11 -18.56 -10.70
CA THR A 131 -0.81 -18.70 -12.14
C THR A 131 0.57 -19.31 -12.39
N GLY A 132 1.34 -19.57 -11.32
CA GLY A 132 2.71 -20.06 -11.39
C GLY A 132 3.75 -18.96 -11.58
N GLY A 133 3.37 -17.68 -11.44
CA GLY A 133 4.31 -16.57 -11.49
C GLY A 133 5.21 -16.56 -10.25
N ASP A 134 6.53 -16.42 -10.45
CA ASP A 134 7.51 -16.44 -9.38
C ASP A 134 7.67 -15.08 -8.70
N PHE A 135 7.80 -15.10 -7.38
CA PHE A 135 8.01 -13.92 -6.55
C PHE A 135 9.11 -14.18 -5.53
N VAL A 136 9.79 -13.10 -5.14
CA VAL A 136 10.77 -13.11 -4.05
C VAL A 136 10.50 -11.98 -3.05
N SER A 137 10.94 -12.17 -1.83
CA SER A 137 11.01 -11.11 -0.84
C SER A 137 12.27 -10.28 -1.01
N GLU A 138 12.26 -9.08 -0.46
CA GLU A 138 13.48 -8.39 -0.08
C GLU A 138 14.29 -9.23 0.94
N GLN A 139 15.57 -8.90 1.08
CA GLN A 139 16.44 -9.52 2.07
C GLN A 139 16.00 -9.12 3.49
N VAL A 140 15.69 -10.11 4.31
CA VAL A 140 15.32 -9.96 5.71
C VAL A 140 16.50 -10.38 6.59
N ARG A 141 16.78 -9.58 7.62
CA ARG A 141 17.70 -9.95 8.71
C ARG A 141 16.90 -10.10 10.00
N PHE A 142 17.08 -11.23 10.68
CA PHE A 142 16.40 -11.49 11.95
C PHE A 142 17.31 -11.15 13.13
N ASP A 143 16.79 -10.40 14.08
CA ASP A 143 17.40 -10.26 15.40
C ASP A 143 16.77 -11.28 16.35
N LYS A 144 17.60 -12.21 16.84
CA LYS A 144 17.19 -13.28 17.77
C LYS A 144 16.85 -12.79 19.17
N ASN A 145 17.30 -11.59 19.55
CA ASN A 145 17.14 -11.09 20.92
C ASN A 145 15.89 -10.22 21.07
N LEU A 146 15.19 -9.92 19.97
CA LEU A 146 14.03 -9.04 19.98
C LEU A 146 12.84 -9.72 19.33
N ALA A 147 11.72 -9.70 20.05
CA ALA A 147 10.43 -9.95 19.45
C ALA A 147 10.22 -8.89 18.35
N SER A 148 10.02 -9.36 17.13
CA SER A 148 9.98 -8.49 15.96
C SER A 148 8.85 -8.92 15.05
N THR A 149 8.17 -7.91 14.50
CA THR A 149 7.18 -8.08 13.44
C THR A 149 7.68 -7.33 12.22
N PHE A 150 7.95 -8.05 11.15
CA PHE A 150 8.36 -7.47 9.88
C PHE A 150 7.26 -7.67 8.86
N ARG A 151 7.00 -6.63 8.08
CA ARG A 151 6.17 -6.74 6.89
C ARG A 151 7.02 -6.48 5.67
N PHE A 152 6.84 -7.30 4.65
CA PHE A 152 7.51 -7.13 3.37
C PHE A 152 6.53 -7.43 2.23
N HIS A 153 6.86 -6.84 1.09
CA HIS A 153 6.12 -7.04 -0.13
C HIS A 153 6.83 -8.03 -1.04
N GLY A 154 6.06 -8.80 -1.80
CA GLY A 154 6.58 -9.59 -2.90
C GLY A 154 6.95 -8.73 -4.08
N VAL A 155 8.10 -9.00 -4.67
CA VAL A 155 8.42 -8.50 -6.01
C VAL A 155 8.42 -9.67 -6.99
N PRO A 156 7.89 -9.49 -8.21
CA PRO A 156 8.00 -10.52 -9.24
C PRO A 156 9.47 -10.85 -9.48
N ASN A 157 9.78 -12.15 -9.49
CA ASN A 157 11.10 -12.64 -9.79
C ASN A 157 11.20 -12.88 -11.30
N TYR A 158 11.48 -11.82 -12.05
CA TYR A 158 11.86 -11.97 -13.45
C TYR A 158 13.27 -12.54 -13.49
N THR A 159 13.40 -13.87 -13.50
CA THR A 159 14.60 -14.47 -14.06
C THR A 159 14.65 -14.01 -15.51
N GLU A 160 15.63 -13.19 -15.86
CA GLU A 160 15.96 -12.96 -17.26
C GLU A 160 16.18 -14.34 -17.88
N ASP A 161 15.24 -14.79 -18.70
CA ASP A 161 15.52 -15.86 -19.65
C ASP A 161 16.64 -15.32 -20.53
N GLU A 162 17.89 -15.68 -20.20
CA GLU A 162 19.01 -15.52 -21.12
C GLU A 162 18.71 -16.40 -22.34
N GLY A 163 18.08 -15.78 -23.35
CA GLY A 163 17.87 -16.34 -24.68
C GLY A 163 19.14 -16.36 -25.51
#